data_AF-A0A9W3F5I5-F1
#
_entry.id   AF-A0A9W3F5I5-F1
#
_cell.length_a   1.000
_cell.length_b   1.000
_cell.length_c   1.000
_cell.angle_alpha   90.00
_cell.angle_beta   90.00
_cell.angle_gamma   90.00
#
_symmetry.space_group_name_H-M   'P 1'
#
loop_
_entity.id
_entity.type
_entity.pdbx_description
1 polymer ?
#
loop_
_entity_poly.entity_id
_entity_poly.type
_entity_poly.pdbx_seq_one_letter_code
_entity_poly.pdbx_strand_id
1 'polypeptide(L)'
;MKELHLAIPAEITREKLNQVANAVYKKMDQLYQGKMYFPGYFPNELRAIFREQVHLIQNAIIESYINCQRHCGVFQYETIACTNCTDSHVICFGYNCESPVQWETAVQGLLQYMNMWHKQDTNTSLVSPSFMCLGRPHLANLTLEKASECLMQH
;
A
#
# COMPACT_ATOMS: atom_id res chain seq x y z
N MET A 1 25.28 4.47 6.90
CA MET A 1 23.92 5.05 6.96
C MET A 1 22.95 3.96 6.54
N LYS A 2 22.03 3.56 7.40
CA LYS A 2 20.96 2.61 7.03
C LYS A 2 19.88 3.45 6.37
N GLU A 3 19.65 3.24 5.07
CA GLU A 3 18.47 3.78 4.40
C GLU A 3 17.24 3.25 5.14
N LEU A 4 16.37 4.16 5.57
CA LEU A 4 15.04 3.80 6.00
C LEU A 4 14.29 3.40 4.73
N HIS A 5 14.49 2.17 4.26
CA HIS A 5 13.62 1.57 3.26
C HIS A 5 12.25 1.46 3.93
N LEU A 6 11.41 2.47 3.75
CA LEU A 6 9.98 2.30 3.82
C LEU A 6 9.69 1.17 2.84
N ALA A 7 9.49 -0.05 3.34
CA ALA A 7 9.29 -1.23 2.52
C ALA A 7 7.91 -1.11 1.86
N ILE A 8 7.81 -0.29 0.81
CA ILE A 8 6.60 -0.17 0.01
C ILE A 8 6.40 -1.56 -0.62
N PRO A 9 5.27 -2.23 -0.33
CA PRO A 9 5.03 -3.55 -0.88
C PRO A 9 5.03 -3.45 -2.40
N ALA A 10 5.68 -4.41 -3.06
CA ALA A 10 5.70 -4.50 -4.51
C ALA A 10 4.36 -5.05 -5.02
N GLU A 11 3.31 -4.25 -4.85
CA GLU A 11 1.91 -4.59 -5.09
C GLU A 11 1.23 -3.47 -5.88
N ILE A 12 0.47 -3.84 -6.90
CA ILE A 12 -0.18 -2.90 -7.81
C ILE A 12 -1.66 -3.26 -7.95
N THR A 13 -2.54 -2.26 -7.98
CA THR A 13 -3.96 -2.50 -8.24
C THR A 13 -4.17 -2.98 -9.68
N ARG A 14 -5.17 -3.84 -9.88
CA ARG A 14 -5.48 -4.38 -11.22
C ARG A 14 -5.82 -3.27 -12.23
N GLU A 15 -6.48 -2.21 -11.77
CA GLU A 15 -6.78 -1.04 -12.60
C GLU A 15 -5.51 -0.36 -13.10
N LYS A 16 -4.59 -0.01 -12.19
CA LYS A 16 -3.32 0.64 -12.56
C LYS A 16 -2.46 -0.26 -13.43
N LEU A 17 -2.41 -1.57 -13.15
CA LEU A 17 -1.70 -2.53 -13.99
C LEU A 17 -2.25 -2.54 -15.42
N ASN A 18 -3.57 -2.54 -15.59
CA ASN A 18 -4.20 -2.47 -16.91
C ASN A 18 -3.89 -1.16 -17.64
N GLN A 19 -3.87 -0.02 -16.92
CA GLN A 19 -3.48 1.27 -17.49
C GLN A 19 -2.03 1.24 -18.01
N VAL A 20 -1.10 0.70 -17.23
CA VAL A 20 0.29 0.52 -17.66
C VAL A 20 0.37 -0.40 -18.88
N ALA A 21 -0.29 -1.56 -18.85
CA ALA A 21 -0.28 -2.51 -19.96
C ALA A 21 -0.80 -1.87 -21.26
N ASN A 22 -1.93 -1.16 -21.19
CA ASN A 22 -2.49 -0.45 -22.34
C ASN A 22 -1.53 0.61 -22.91
N ALA A 23 -0.86 1.35 -22.04
CA ALA A 23 0.13 2.35 -22.47
C ALA A 23 1.33 1.69 -23.19
N VAL A 24 1.84 0.58 -22.66
CA VAL A 24 2.96 -0.17 -23.25
C VAL A 24 2.55 -0.78 -24.59
N TYR A 25 1.41 -1.47 -24.65
CA TYR A 25 0.94 -2.10 -25.89
C TYR A 25 0.72 -1.07 -27.00
N LYS A 26 0.12 0.07 -26.68
CA LYS A 26 -0.05 1.17 -27.65
C LYS A 26 1.29 1.62 -28.26
N LYS A 27 2.36 1.73 -27.46
CA LYS A 27 3.70 2.10 -27.96
C LYS A 27 4.33 0.99 -28.78
N MET A 28 4.15 -0.26 -28.38
CA MET A 28 4.61 -1.41 -29.15
C MET A 28 3.92 -1.47 -30.52
N ASP A 29 2.60 -1.28 -30.58
CA ASP A 29 1.84 -1.25 -31.83
C ASP A 29 2.36 -0.13 -32.76
N GLN A 30 2.64 1.05 -32.21
CA GLN A 30 3.24 2.16 -32.95
C GLN A 30 4.63 1.80 -33.49
N LEU A 31 5.46 1.12 -32.70
CA LEU A 31 6.78 0.68 -33.13
C LEU A 31 6.69 -0.33 -34.28
N TYR A 32 5.75 -1.28 -34.23
CA TYR A 32 5.53 -2.27 -35.29
C TYR A 32 4.98 -1.66 -36.58
N GLN A 33 4.17 -0.60 -36.49
CA GLN A 33 3.67 0.15 -37.65
C GLN A 33 4.74 1.06 -38.28
N GLY A 34 5.79 1.38 -37.52
CA GLY A 34 6.91 2.18 -37.97
C GLY A 34 7.74 1.47 -39.04
N LYS A 35 8.27 2.25 -39.98
CA LYS A 35 9.13 1.69 -41.03
C LYS A 35 10.54 1.46 -40.47
N MET A 36 10.98 0.20 -40.48
CA MET A 36 12.28 -0.25 -39.93
C MET A 36 13.42 0.03 -40.91
N TYR A 37 13.80 1.30 -41.06
CA TYR A 37 14.79 1.71 -42.07
C TYR A 37 16.25 1.64 -41.61
N PHE A 38 16.53 1.39 -40.33
CA PHE A 38 17.90 1.37 -39.80
C PHE A 38 18.17 0.15 -38.91
N PRO A 39 19.29 -0.58 -39.11
CA PRO A 39 19.70 -1.67 -38.24
C PRO A 39 19.83 -1.22 -36.78
N GLY A 40 19.21 -1.93 -35.85
CA GLY A 40 19.28 -1.60 -34.43
C GLY A 40 18.25 -0.56 -33.95
N TYR A 41 17.51 0.11 -34.84
CA TYR A 41 16.43 1.02 -34.44
C TYR A 41 15.39 0.32 -33.57
N PHE A 42 14.82 -0.78 -34.08
CA PHE A 42 13.77 -1.53 -33.39
C PHE A 42 14.18 -2.02 -31.99
N PRO A 43 15.31 -2.72 -31.79
CA PRO A 43 15.70 -3.16 -30.45
C PRO A 43 16.03 -1.99 -29.49
N ASN A 44 16.46 -0.83 -30.00
CA ASN A 44 16.68 0.35 -29.17
C ASN A 44 15.37 0.98 -28.70
N GLU A 45 14.41 1.18 -29.60
CA GLU A 45 13.09 1.70 -29.27
C GLU A 45 12.32 0.75 -28.35
N LEU A 46 12.36 -0.56 -28.61
CA LEU A 46 11.74 -1.55 -27.74
C LEU A 46 12.33 -1.52 -26.32
N ARG A 47 13.66 -1.36 -26.21
CA ARG A 47 14.31 -1.19 -24.90
C ARG A 47 13.87 0.10 -24.20
N ALA A 48 13.67 1.19 -24.95
CA ALA A 48 13.15 2.43 -24.39
C ALA A 48 11.72 2.24 -23.83
N ILE A 49 10.85 1.56 -24.57
CA ILE A 49 9.48 1.21 -24.12
C ILE A 49 9.52 0.42 -22.80
N PHE A 50 10.37 -0.61 -22.69
CA PHE A 50 10.46 -1.40 -21.46
C PHE A 50 11.08 -0.65 -20.29
N ARG A 51 12.02 0.27 -20.52
CA ARG A 51 12.52 1.16 -19.46
C ARG A 51 11.41 2.06 -18.94
N GLU A 52 10.60 2.61 -19.84
CA GLU A 52 9.45 3.42 -19.45
C GLU A 52 8.37 2.61 -18.73
N GLN A 53 8.12 1.37 -19.14
CA GLN A 53 7.21 0.46 -18.44
C GLN A 53 7.60 0.32 -16.95
N VAL A 54 8.89 0.16 -16.65
CA VAL A 54 9.36 0.07 -15.26
C VAL A 54 8.98 1.32 -14.47
N HIS A 55 9.17 2.51 -15.04
CA HIS A 55 8.79 3.76 -14.40
C HIS A 55 7.27 3.90 -14.19
N LEU A 56 6.47 3.48 -15.17
CA LEU A 56 5.01 3.48 -15.05
C LEU A 56 4.52 2.57 -13.92
N ILE A 57 5.11 1.38 -13.78
CA ILE A 57 4.81 0.44 -12.69
C ILE A 57 5.21 1.05 -11.34
N GLN A 58 6.44 1.58 -11.22
CA GLN A 58 6.92 2.20 -9.98
C GLN A 58 6.02 3.35 -9.53
N ASN A 59 5.66 4.25 -10.45
CA ASN A 59 4.77 5.37 -10.16
C ASN A 59 3.40 4.90 -9.69
N ALA A 60 2.83 3.87 -10.33
CA ALA A 60 1.54 3.31 -9.94
C ALA A 60 1.55 2.70 -8.52
N ILE A 61 2.62 2.01 -8.14
CA ILE A 61 2.79 1.45 -6.80
C ILE A 61 2.90 2.58 -5.76
N ILE A 62 3.75 3.57 -6.04
CA ILE A 62 3.95 4.73 -5.15
C ILE A 62 2.64 5.53 -4.99
N GLU A 63 1.92 5.78 -6.08
CA GLU A 63 0.65 6.50 -6.05
C GLU A 63 -0.39 5.74 -5.21
N SER A 64 -0.47 4.42 -5.35
CA SER A 64 -1.37 3.57 -4.54
C SER A 64 -1.03 3.67 -3.05
N TYR A 65 0.26 3.64 -2.70
CA TYR A 65 0.73 3.83 -1.33
C TYR A 65 0.36 5.23 -0.76
N ILE A 66 0.61 6.29 -1.52
CA ILE A 66 0.26 7.67 -1.12
C ILE A 66 -1.25 7.83 -0.95
N ASN A 67 -2.05 7.30 -1.87
CA ASN A 67 -3.50 7.37 -1.80
C ASN A 67 -4.00 6.69 -0.52
N CYS A 68 -3.48 5.50 -0.22
CA CYS A 68 -3.74 4.79 1.02
C CYS A 68 -3.44 5.66 2.28
N GLN A 69 -2.32 6.38 2.33
CA GLN A 69 -2.00 7.27 3.46
C GLN A 69 -2.93 8.50 3.55
N ARG A 70 -3.48 8.94 2.41
CA ARG A 70 -4.41 10.08 2.30
C ARG A 70 -5.86 9.73 2.63
N HIS A 71 -6.18 8.46 2.88
CA HIS A 71 -7.47 8.09 3.45
C HIS A 71 -7.49 8.39 4.96
N CYS A 72 -8.67 8.29 5.56
CA CYS A 72 -8.85 8.33 7.00
C CYS A 72 -9.19 6.93 7.50
N GLY A 73 -8.40 6.41 8.45
CA GLY A 73 -8.63 5.11 9.07
C GLY A 73 -8.09 3.92 8.27
N VAL A 74 -8.54 2.72 8.66
CA VAL A 74 -8.11 1.47 8.03
C VAL A 74 -8.72 1.38 6.63
N PHE A 75 -7.86 1.21 5.64
CA PHE A 75 -8.24 1.02 4.25
C PHE A 75 -7.60 -0.26 3.73
N GLN A 76 -8.39 -1.09 3.07
CA GLN A 76 -7.95 -2.30 2.40
C GLN A 76 -8.31 -2.20 0.93
N TYR A 77 -7.39 -2.62 0.06
CA TYR A 77 -7.62 -2.68 -1.37
C TYR A 77 -6.94 -3.89 -2.00
N GLU A 78 -7.58 -4.42 -3.03
CA GLU A 78 -7.10 -5.58 -3.78
C GLU A 78 -5.97 -5.20 -4.74
N THR A 79 -4.96 -6.06 -4.78
CA THR A 79 -3.71 -5.84 -5.50
C THR A 79 -3.26 -7.13 -6.18
N ILE A 80 -2.23 -7.01 -7.01
CA ILE A 80 -1.50 -8.13 -7.58
C ILE A 80 -0.06 -7.99 -7.11
N ALA A 81 0.48 -9.06 -6.53
CA ALA A 81 1.87 -9.09 -6.09
C ALA A 81 2.81 -9.17 -7.29
N CYS A 82 3.76 -8.25 -7.39
CA CYS A 82 4.68 -8.17 -8.53
C CYS A 82 5.71 -9.31 -8.56
N THR A 83 5.93 -10.00 -7.43
CA THR A 83 6.94 -11.05 -7.30
C THR A 83 6.47 -12.41 -7.83
N ASN A 84 5.18 -12.70 -7.72
CA ASN A 84 4.61 -14.01 -8.06
C ASN A 84 3.32 -13.93 -8.90
N CYS A 85 2.85 -12.72 -9.23
CA CYS A 85 1.66 -12.45 -10.03
C CYS A 85 0.36 -13.05 -9.45
N THR A 86 0.28 -13.25 -8.13
CA THR A 86 -0.95 -13.69 -7.47
C THR A 86 -1.79 -12.51 -7.02
N ASP A 87 -3.11 -12.70 -6.95
CA ASP A 87 -3.99 -11.76 -6.26
C ASP A 87 -3.55 -11.64 -4.79
N SER A 88 -3.55 -10.42 -4.29
CA SER A 88 -3.13 -10.02 -2.95
C SER A 88 -4.05 -8.89 -2.47
N HIS A 89 -3.83 -8.44 -1.26
CA HIS A 89 -4.46 -7.23 -0.74
C HIS A 89 -3.47 -6.49 0.13
N VAL A 90 -3.51 -5.15 0.06
CA VAL A 90 -2.78 -4.29 0.97
C VAL A 90 -3.76 -3.70 1.96
N ILE A 91 -3.37 -3.72 3.23
CA ILE A 91 -4.09 -3.04 4.31
C ILE A 91 -3.19 -1.94 4.85
N CYS A 92 -3.78 -0.77 5.08
CA CYS A 92 -3.07 0.36 5.64
C CYS A 92 -3.95 1.24 6.51
N PHE A 93 -3.31 2.13 7.26
CA PHE A 93 -3.98 3.14 8.06
C PHE A 93 -3.65 4.52 7.52
N GLY A 94 -4.68 5.25 7.11
CA GLY A 94 -4.56 6.62 6.63
C GLY A 94 -4.79 7.63 7.75
N TYR A 95 -4.04 8.73 7.71
CA TYR A 95 -4.00 9.74 8.79
C TYR A 95 -4.77 11.02 8.43
N ASN A 96 -5.38 11.08 7.25
CA ASN A 96 -5.99 12.29 6.73
C ASN A 96 -7.47 12.40 7.14
N CYS A 97 -7.72 12.39 8.45
CA CYS A 97 -9.04 12.58 9.02
C CYS A 97 -9.31 14.07 9.29
N GLU A 98 -10.43 14.59 8.80
CA GLU A 98 -10.77 16.02 8.80
C GLU A 98 -11.54 16.46 10.06
N SER A 99 -12.01 15.52 10.88
CA SER A 99 -12.78 15.83 12.09
C SER A 99 -12.46 14.87 13.26
N PRO A 100 -12.71 15.30 14.51
CA PRO A 100 -12.57 14.43 15.67
C PRO A 100 -13.41 13.15 15.58
N VAL A 101 -14.61 13.24 15.02
CA VAL A 101 -15.51 12.08 14.83
C VAL A 101 -14.93 11.07 13.84
N GLN A 102 -14.32 11.56 12.76
CA GLN A 102 -13.61 10.69 11.81
C GLN A 102 -12.38 10.04 12.46
N TRP A 103 -11.62 10.78 13.26
CA TRP A 103 -10.50 10.23 14.04
C TRP A 103 -10.94 9.14 15.02
N GLU A 104 -12.02 9.37 15.77
CA GLU A 104 -12.57 8.37 16.69
C GLU A 104 -12.96 7.10 15.95
N THR A 105 -13.65 7.24 14.82
CA THR A 105 -14.05 6.11 13.96
C THR A 105 -12.84 5.35 13.42
N ALA A 106 -11.83 6.08 12.94
CA ALA A 106 -10.59 5.51 12.42
C ALA A 106 -9.85 4.68 13.49
N VAL A 107 -9.67 5.23 14.70
CA VAL A 107 -9.01 4.54 15.82
C VAL A 107 -9.82 3.33 16.27
N GLN A 108 -11.14 3.43 16.34
CA GLN A 108 -12.01 2.29 16.65
C GLN A 108 -11.87 1.17 15.60
N GLY A 109 -11.82 1.52 14.31
CA GLY A 109 -11.58 0.58 13.22
C GLY A 109 -10.23 -0.12 13.32
N LEU A 110 -9.17 0.63 13.68
CA LEU A 110 -7.84 0.06 13.93
C LEU A 110 -7.85 -0.93 15.11
N LEU A 111 -8.51 -0.57 16.20
CA LEU A 111 -8.63 -1.47 17.37
C LEU A 111 -9.42 -2.74 17.02
N GLN A 112 -10.49 -2.64 16.23
CA GLN A 112 -11.24 -3.80 15.74
C GLN A 112 -10.37 -4.71 14.88
N TYR A 113 -9.61 -4.12 13.94
CA TYR A 113 -8.66 -4.83 13.10
C TYR A 113 -7.65 -5.59 13.95
N MET A 114 -6.92 -4.92 14.85
CA MET A 114 -5.95 -5.56 15.75
C MET A 114 -6.55 -6.73 16.55
N ASN A 115 -7.78 -6.58 17.06
CA ASN A 115 -8.47 -7.65 17.76
C ASN A 115 -8.82 -8.84 16.86
N MET A 116 -9.13 -8.62 15.58
CA MET A 116 -9.33 -9.70 14.61
C MET A 116 -8.03 -10.44 14.31
N TRP A 117 -6.92 -9.72 14.15
CA TRP A 117 -5.59 -10.33 13.99
C TRP A 117 -5.22 -11.20 15.17
N HIS A 118 -5.39 -10.68 16.39
CA HIS A 118 -5.17 -11.46 17.60
C HIS A 118 -6.04 -12.71 17.69
N LYS A 119 -7.27 -12.69 17.14
CA LYS A 119 -8.15 -13.87 17.09
C LYS A 119 -7.73 -14.89 16.02
N GLN A 120 -7.16 -14.45 14.90
CA GLN A 120 -6.57 -15.36 13.91
C GLN A 120 -5.29 -16.01 14.44
N ASP A 121 -4.51 -15.30 15.25
CA ASP A 121 -3.31 -15.82 15.91
C ASP A 121 -3.61 -16.73 17.12
N THR A 122 -4.85 -16.78 17.63
CA THR A 122 -5.26 -17.68 18.73
C THR A 122 -5.45 -19.15 18.34
N ASN A 123 -4.50 -19.72 17.58
CA ASN A 123 -3.91 -21.01 17.96
C ASN A 123 -2.74 -20.85 18.95
N THR A 124 -2.36 -19.61 19.28
CA THR A 124 -1.42 -19.23 20.33
C THR A 124 -1.90 -17.94 21.02
N SER A 125 -2.58 -18.11 22.15
CA SER A 125 -3.02 -17.04 23.06
C SER A 125 -1.84 -16.30 23.67
N LEU A 126 -1.63 -15.04 23.27
CA LEU A 126 -0.96 -14.04 24.10
C LEU A 126 -1.68 -12.70 23.94
N VAL A 127 -2.46 -12.34 24.95
CA VAL A 127 -2.71 -10.92 25.25
C VAL A 127 -1.33 -10.34 25.52
N SER A 128 -0.73 -9.68 24.53
CA SER A 128 0.52 -8.96 24.78
C SER A 128 0.19 -7.86 25.80
N PRO A 129 0.90 -7.78 26.94
CA PRO A 129 0.66 -6.77 27.98
C PRO A 129 0.62 -5.33 27.42
N SER A 130 1.29 -5.13 26.28
CA SER A 130 1.41 -3.88 25.51
C SER A 130 0.09 -3.22 25.09
N PHE A 131 -1.02 -3.97 24.96
CA PHE A 131 -2.28 -3.43 24.44
C PHE A 131 -3.38 -3.28 25.50
N MET A 132 -3.13 -3.69 26.74
CA MET A 132 -4.12 -3.65 27.83
C MET A 132 -4.59 -2.22 28.14
N CYS A 133 -3.75 -1.21 27.91
CA CYS A 133 -4.08 0.20 28.13
C CYS A 133 -5.09 0.77 27.12
N LEU A 134 -5.26 0.14 25.96
CA LEU A 134 -6.24 0.54 24.94
C LEU A 134 -7.61 -0.13 25.16
N GLY A 135 -7.77 -0.83 26.29
CA GLY A 135 -9.02 -1.48 26.69
C GLY A 135 -10.18 -0.50 26.96
N ARG A 136 -11.41 -1.00 26.76
CA ARG A 136 -12.69 -0.26 26.77
C ARG A 136 -12.87 0.85 27.82
N PRO A 137 -12.42 0.75 29.09
CA PRO A 137 -12.63 1.83 30.06
C PRO A 137 -11.83 3.12 29.77
N HIS A 138 -10.83 3.10 28.89
CA HIS A 138 -9.85 4.18 28.73
C HIS A 138 -9.99 5.02 27.45
N LEU A 139 -10.96 4.71 26.57
CA LEU A 139 -11.13 5.38 25.28
C LEU A 139 -11.71 6.80 25.39
N ALA A 140 -12.42 7.13 26.48
CA ALA A 140 -13.09 8.43 26.62
C ALA A 140 -12.15 9.64 26.78
N ASN A 141 -10.85 9.42 27.03
CA ASN A 141 -9.84 10.47 27.27
C ASN A 141 -8.48 10.16 26.62
N LEU A 142 -8.48 9.31 25.59
CA LEU A 142 -7.25 8.88 24.90
C LEU A 142 -6.79 9.99 23.94
N THR A 143 -5.71 10.70 24.30
CA THR A 143 -5.01 11.61 23.38
C THR A 143 -3.89 10.86 22.66
N LEU A 144 -3.46 11.37 21.50
CA LEU A 144 -2.38 10.77 20.70
C LEU A 144 -1.10 10.57 21.52
N GLU A 145 -0.77 11.51 22.41
CA GLU A 145 0.36 11.42 23.34
C GLU A 145 0.21 10.24 24.31
N LYS A 146 -0.97 10.05 24.90
CA LYS A 146 -1.23 8.94 25.84
C LYS A 146 -1.21 7.58 25.13
N ALA A 147 -1.69 7.52 23.90
CA ALA A 147 -1.60 6.31 23.08
C ALA A 147 -0.14 5.98 22.72
N SER A 148 0.64 7.00 22.36
CA SER A 148 2.07 6.88 22.07
C SER A 148 2.87 6.44 23.31
N GLU A 149 2.64 7.07 24.46
CA GLU A 149 3.27 6.70 25.73
C GLU A 149 2.99 5.26 26.12
N CYS A 150 1.77 4.77 25.91
CA CYS A 150 1.47 3.37 26.22
C CYS A 150 2.21 2.40 25.28
N LEU A 151 2.26 2.70 23.98
CA LEU A 151 2.93 1.84 22.99
C LEU A 151 4.45 1.81 23.19
N MET A 152 5.03 2.80 23.87
CA MET A 152 6.46 2.93 24.15
C MET A 152 6.91 2.30 25.48
N GLN A 153 5.99 1.79 26.32
CA GLN A 153 6.32 1.19 27.62
C GLN A 153 6.76 -0.29 27.57
N HIS A 154 6.92 -0.88 26.39
CA HIS A 154 7.41 -2.25 26.17
C HIS A 154 8.34 -2.32 24.95
#